data_AF-A0A9D7IDH5-F1
#
_entry.id   AF-A0A9D7IDH5-F1
#
_cell.length_a   1.000
_cell.length_b   1.000
_cell.length_c   1.000
_cell.angle_alpha   90.00
_cell.angle_beta   90.00
_cell.angle_gamma   90.00
#
_symmetry.space_group_name_H-M   'P 1'
#
loop_
_entity.id
_entity.type
_entity.pdbx_description
1 polymer ?
#
loop_
_entity_poly.entity_id
_entity_poly.type
_entity_poly.pdbx_seq_one_letter_code
_entity_poly.pdbx_strand_id
1 'polypeptide(L)'
;MNIKSRETKLRPGNNLEYFFYATNWDSAEHLMRELVLLNYSVEISDVSDSEVSFLINGCTSEYISDENKLAWFNKMKRLAKKHNCVFDGWGSRLSM
;
A
#
# COMPACT_ATOMS: atom_id res chain seq x y z
N MET A 1 -24.55 27.30 -23.07
CA MET A 1 -23.75 26.07 -23.01
C MET A 1 -23.31 25.90 -21.55
N ASN A 2 -23.92 24.95 -20.84
CA ASN A 2 -23.82 24.83 -19.39
C ASN A 2 -22.65 23.89 -19.05
N ILE A 3 -21.47 24.44 -18.75
CA ILE A 3 -20.33 23.65 -18.31
C ILE A 3 -20.56 23.41 -16.81
N LYS A 4 -21.20 22.29 -16.48
CA LYS A 4 -21.16 21.77 -15.11
C LYS A 4 -19.68 21.59 -14.77
N SER A 5 -19.21 22.40 -13.85
CA SER A 5 -17.97 22.18 -13.10
C SER A 5 -17.95 20.71 -12.70
N ARG A 6 -17.02 19.96 -13.30
CA ARG A 6 -16.65 18.66 -12.75
C ARG A 6 -16.04 18.98 -11.39
N GLU A 7 -16.85 18.88 -10.35
CA GLU A 7 -16.33 18.67 -9.01
C GLU A 7 -15.57 17.35 -9.06
N THR A 8 -14.30 17.42 -9.46
CA THR A 8 -13.30 16.46 -9.02
C THR A 8 -13.34 16.56 -7.50
N LYS A 9 -14.04 15.61 -6.86
CA LYS A 9 -13.89 15.38 -5.43
C LYS A 9 -12.40 15.17 -5.18
N LEU A 10 -11.70 16.24 -4.79
CA LEU A 10 -10.35 16.22 -4.27
C LEU A 10 -10.40 15.27 -3.09
N ARG A 11 -10.06 14.00 -3.31
CA ARG A 11 -9.73 13.10 -2.22
C ARG A 11 -8.47 13.69 -1.60
N PRO A 12 -8.43 13.97 -0.29
CA PRO A 12 -7.27 14.61 0.30
C PRO A 12 -6.03 13.79 -0.03
N GLY A 13 -5.01 14.41 -0.62
CA GLY A 13 -3.75 13.80 -1.06
C GLY A 13 -2.83 13.35 0.08
N ASN A 14 -3.40 12.66 1.08
CA ASN A 14 -2.69 12.28 2.30
C ASN A 14 -2.70 10.77 2.57
N ASN A 15 -3.18 9.95 1.62
CA ASN A 15 -3.12 8.50 1.76
C ASN A 15 -1.65 8.05 1.70
N LEU A 16 -1.32 6.99 2.44
CA LEU A 16 0.03 6.45 2.45
C LEU A 16 0.16 5.40 1.36
N GLU A 17 1.15 5.58 0.49
CA GLU A 17 1.65 4.53 -0.37
C GLU A 17 2.60 3.63 0.44
N TYR A 18 2.55 2.32 0.21
CA TYR A 18 3.37 1.34 0.93
C TYR A 18 4.02 0.35 -0.03
N PHE A 19 5.13 -0.25 0.41
CA PHE A 19 5.93 -1.19 -0.39
C PHE A 19 6.36 -2.40 0.44
N PHE A 20 6.12 -3.59 -0.10
CA PHE A 20 6.61 -4.85 0.43
C PHE A 20 7.28 -5.67 -0.67
N TYR A 21 8.21 -6.53 -0.26
CA TYR A 21 8.83 -7.52 -1.14
C TYR A 21 8.60 -8.94 -0.65
N ALA A 22 8.46 -9.88 -1.59
CA ALA A 22 8.40 -11.31 -1.32
C ALA A 22 9.32 -12.09 -2.27
N THR A 23 9.82 -13.23 -1.82
CA THR A 23 10.67 -14.14 -2.60
C THR A 23 9.88 -15.25 -3.30
N ASN A 24 8.58 -15.37 -3.02
CA ASN A 24 7.71 -16.38 -3.61
C ASN A 24 6.27 -15.85 -3.72
N TRP A 25 5.51 -16.43 -4.64
CA TRP A 25 4.15 -16.02 -4.96
C TRP A 25 3.18 -16.21 -3.79
N ASP A 26 3.27 -17.33 -3.06
CA ASP A 26 2.35 -17.64 -1.97
C ASP A 26 2.41 -16.59 -0.85
N SER A 27 3.62 -16.14 -0.48
CA SER A 27 3.83 -15.04 0.45
C SER A 27 3.19 -13.74 -0.04
N ALA A 28 3.39 -13.39 -1.32
CA ALA A 28 2.84 -12.19 -1.93
C ALA A 28 1.30 -12.22 -1.96
N GLU A 29 0.72 -13.34 -2.37
CA GLU A 29 -0.73 -13.52 -2.48
C GLU A 29 -1.42 -13.48 -1.12
N HIS A 30 -0.86 -14.15 -0.11
CA HIS A 30 -1.41 -14.12 1.24
C HIS A 30 -1.37 -12.71 1.86
N LEU A 31 -0.27 -11.96 1.68
CA LEU A 31 -0.19 -10.58 2.13
C LEU A 31 -1.20 -9.69 1.40
N MET A 32 -1.34 -9.85 0.09
CA MET A 32 -2.32 -9.11 -0.72
C MET A 32 -3.74 -9.31 -0.19
N ARG A 33 -4.15 -10.55 0.09
CA ARG A 33 -5.48 -10.86 0.64
C ARG A 33 -5.75 -10.10 1.95
N GLU A 34 -4.76 -10.03 2.84
CA GLU A 34 -4.87 -9.30 4.11
C GLU A 34 -4.94 -7.79 3.91
N LEU A 35 -4.16 -7.24 2.98
CA LEU A 35 -4.23 -5.82 2.63
C LEU A 35 -5.60 -5.44 2.03
N VAL A 36 -6.18 -6.30 1.19
CA VAL A 36 -7.56 -6.14 0.68
C VAL A 36 -8.58 -6.17 1.82
N LEU A 37 -8.44 -7.07 2.80
CA LEU A 37 -9.32 -7.12 3.97
C LEU A 37 -9.22 -5.87 4.86
N LEU A 38 -8.09 -5.15 4.80
CA LEU A 38 -7.92 -3.84 5.41
C LEU A 38 -8.48 -2.69 4.56
N ASN A 39 -9.15 -3.01 3.46
CA ASN A 39 -9.69 -2.08 2.48
C ASN A 39 -8.60 -1.23 1.78
N TYR A 40 -7.37 -1.72 1.70
CA TYR A 40 -6.30 -1.02 0.99
C TYR A 40 -6.29 -1.41 -0.49
N SER A 41 -5.89 -0.48 -1.37
CA SER A 41 -5.61 -0.84 -2.75
C SER A 41 -4.30 -1.59 -2.78
N VAL A 42 -4.19 -2.66 -3.56
CA VAL A 42 -2.97 -3.46 -3.64
C VAL A 42 -2.79 -4.03 -5.03
N GLU A 43 -1.55 -4.05 -5.49
CA GLU A 43 -1.10 -4.66 -6.72
C GLU A 43 0.13 -5.53 -6.42
N ILE A 44 0.30 -6.62 -7.18
CA ILE A 44 1.51 -7.45 -7.16
C ILE A 44 2.16 -7.31 -8.53
N SER A 45 3.44 -6.96 -8.55
CA SER A 45 4.27 -6.93 -9.74
C SER A 45 5.38 -7.97 -9.61
N ASP A 46 5.65 -8.71 -10.68
CA ASP A 46 6.84 -9.54 -10.79
C ASP A 46 8.05 -8.64 -11.07
N VAL A 47 9.07 -8.74 -10.20
CA VAL A 47 10.30 -7.95 -10.25
C VAL A 47 11.55 -8.85 -10.22
N SER A 48 11.40 -10.09 -10.70
CA SER A 48 12.39 -11.18 -10.65
C SER A 48 13.71 -10.94 -11.37
N ASP A 49 13.94 -9.75 -11.92
CA ASP A 49 15.26 -9.26 -12.34
C ASP A 49 16.17 -8.88 -11.14
N SER A 50 15.77 -9.19 -9.90
CA SER A 50 16.49 -8.88 -8.67
C SER A 50 16.45 -10.04 -7.63
N GLU A 51 17.19 -9.93 -6.52
CA GLU A 51 17.18 -10.91 -5.42
C GLU A 51 15.80 -11.04 -4.72
N VAL A 52 14.83 -10.20 -5.10
CA VAL A 52 13.42 -10.27 -4.71
C VAL A 52 12.55 -10.58 -5.94
N SER A 53 11.51 -11.38 -5.76
CA SER A 53 10.71 -11.89 -6.88
C SER A 53 9.42 -11.09 -7.11
N PHE A 54 8.83 -10.54 -6.05
CA PHE A 54 7.54 -9.85 -6.11
C PHE A 54 7.55 -8.55 -5.33
N LEU A 55 7.11 -7.47 -5.96
CA LEU A 55 6.76 -6.20 -5.32
C LEU A 55 5.26 -6.20 -5.03
N ILE A 56 4.89 -5.91 -3.79
CA ILE A 56 3.50 -5.70 -3.36
C ILE A 56 3.37 -4.26 -2.86
N ASN A 57 2.68 -3.42 -3.62
CA ASN A 57 2.51 -2.01 -3.30
C ASN A 57 1.06 -1.56 -3.45
N GLY A 58 0.76 -0.37 -2.93
CA GLY A 58 -0.59 0.16 -2.95
C GLY A 58 -0.79 1.32 -1.99
N CYS A 59 -2.04 1.67 -1.71
CA CYS A 59 -2.38 2.84 -0.91
C CYS A 59 -3.39 2.49 0.20
N THR A 60 -3.27 3.16 1.34
CA THR A 60 -4.34 3.15 2.35
C THR A 60 -5.63 3.70 1.75
N SER A 61 -6.80 3.27 2.24
CA SER A 61 -8.09 3.84 1.81
C SER A 61 -8.33 5.25 2.36
N GLU A 62 -7.78 5.52 3.54
CA GLU A 62 -8.00 6.75 4.29
C GLU A 62 -6.66 7.39 4.70
N TYR A 63 -6.75 8.66 5.08
CA TYR A 63 -5.65 9.39 5.69
C TYR A 63 -5.24 8.74 7.02
N ILE A 64 -3.94 8.54 7.20
CA ILE A 64 -3.36 8.14 8.48
C ILE A 64 -2.72 9.37 9.11
N SER A 65 -3.30 9.87 10.21
CA SER A 65 -2.77 11.02 10.93
C SER A 65 -1.40 10.76 11.53
N ASP A 66 -0.62 11.83 11.74
CA ASP A 66 0.76 11.74 12.21
C ASP A 66 0.90 10.96 13.52
N GLU A 67 -0.01 11.19 14.47
CA GLU A 67 -0.05 10.46 15.74
C GLU A 67 -0.35 8.96 15.58
N ASN A 68 -1.01 8.56 14.49
CA ASN A 68 -1.35 7.17 14.19
C ASN A 68 -0.34 6.46 13.27
N LYS A 69 0.57 7.21 12.62
CA LYS A 69 1.57 6.66 11.67
C LYS A 69 2.47 5.62 12.32
N LEU A 70 2.89 5.81 13.58
CA LEU A 70 3.74 4.83 14.27
C LEU A 70 2.99 3.50 14.52
N ALA A 71 1.72 3.57 14.92
CA ALA A 71 0.91 2.39 15.14
C ALA A 71 0.66 1.63 13.83
N TRP A 72 0.34 2.38 12.76
CA TRP A 72 0.21 1.85 11.41
C TRP A 72 1.51 1.22 10.90
N PHE A 73 2.64 1.90 11.03
CA PHE A 73 3.97 1.37 10.64
C PHE A 73 4.29 0.04 11.33
N ASN A 74 4.03 -0.03 12.64
CA ASN A 74 4.23 -1.27 13.39
C ASN A 74 3.27 -2.39 12.95
N LYS A 75 2.05 -2.05 12.53
CA LYS A 75 1.11 -3.02 11.92
C LYS A 75 1.67 -3.55 10.60
N MET A 76 2.19 -2.70 9.72
CA MET A 76 2.77 -3.11 8.44
C MET A 76 3.98 -4.03 8.63
N LYS A 77 4.90 -3.72 9.55
CA LYS A 77 6.00 -4.62 9.91
C LYS A 77 5.53 -5.99 10.43
N ARG A 78 4.45 -6.03 11.23
CA ARG A 78 3.89 -7.29 11.72
C ARG A 78 3.25 -8.10 10.59
N LEU A 79 2.55 -7.46 9.66
CA LEU A 79 2.01 -8.12 8.46
C LEU A 79 3.12 -8.72 7.61
N ALA A 80 4.18 -7.95 7.34
CA ALA A 80 5.36 -8.46 6.63
C ALA A 80 5.92 -9.73 7.28
N LYS A 81 6.19 -9.67 8.59
CA LYS A 81 6.68 -10.83 9.33
C LYS A 81 5.72 -12.03 9.30
N LYS A 82 4.40 -11.79 9.41
CA LYS A 82 3.37 -12.84 9.38
C LYS A 82 3.36 -13.60 8.06
N HIS A 83 3.59 -12.92 6.94
CA HIS A 83 3.51 -13.49 5.59
C HIS A 83 4.87 -13.80 4.95
N ASN A 84 5.96 -13.73 5.73
CA ASN A 84 7.33 -13.91 5.25
C ASN A 84 7.69 -12.94 4.11
N CYS A 85 7.25 -11.69 4.25
CA CYS A 85 7.60 -10.57 3.37
C CYS A 85 8.52 -9.59 4.10
N VAL A 86 9.12 -8.68 3.34
CA VAL A 86 9.85 -7.51 3.85
C VAL A 86 8.99 -6.28 3.67
N PHE A 87 8.81 -5.48 4.72
CA PHE A 87 8.23 -4.14 4.59
C PHE A 87 9.37 -3.15 4.35
N ASP A 88 9.44 -2.58 3.16
CA ASP A 88 10.55 -1.71 2.73
C ASP A 88 10.33 -0.27 3.18
N GLY A 89 9.08 0.21 3.08
CA GLY A 89 8.76 1.55 3.49
C GLY A 89 7.42 2.04 3.00
N TRP A 90 7.26 3.35 3.11
CA TRP A 90 6.04 4.05 2.76
C TRP A 90 6.34 5.49 2.37
N GLY A 91 5.42 6.11 1.63
CA GLY A 91 5.48 7.50 1.21
C GLY A 91 4.11 8.16 1.26
N SER A 92 4.07 9.48 1.34
CA SER A 92 2.83 10.22 1.13
C SER A 92 2.53 10.29 -0.36
N ARG A 93 1.37 9.81 -0.79
CA ARG A 93 0.95 9.99 -2.19
C ARG A 93 0.40 11.40 -2.36
N LEU A 94 1.25 12.31 -2.85
CA LEU A 94 0.81 13.64 -3.26
C LEU A 94 -0.12 13.49 -4.46
N SER A 95 -1.40 13.83 -4.30
CA SER A 95 -2.27 14.05 -5.46
C SER A 95 -1.83 15.34 -6.13
N MET A 96 -1.11 15.24 -7.24
CA MET A 96 -0.91 16.37 -8.17
C MET A 96 -2.21 16.68 -8.90
#